data_AF-A0A661N8B5-F1
#
_entry.id   AF-A0A661N8B5-F1
#
_cell.length_a   1.000
_cell.length_b   1.000
_cell.length_c   1.000
_cell.angle_alpha   90.00
_cell.angle_beta   90.00
_cell.angle_gamma   90.00
#
_symmetry.space_group_name_H-M   'P 1'
#
loop_
_entity.id
_entity.type
_entity.pdbx_description
1 polymer ?
#
loop_
_entity_poly.entity_id
_entity_poly.type
_entity_poly.pdbx_seq_one_letter_code
_entity_poly.pdbx_strand_id
1 'polypeptide(L)'
;MKKTYVLDTNVVLHDPLAVYKFEDNTVVLPIFVIEEVDQFKKELSELGQNARHISRILDELRNQNGRTLDQGVPLEATGGELRVAVPAEMPRRARGPGEMDRFILQMALDLR
;
A
#
# COMPACT_ATOMS: atom_id res chain seq x y z
N MET A 1 14.65 -13.88 -9.57
CA MET A 1 13.21 -14.19 -9.38
C MET A 1 12.59 -12.95 -8.77
N LYS A 2 11.61 -12.34 -9.43
CA LYS A 2 10.86 -11.23 -8.83
C LYS A 2 10.02 -11.76 -7.66
N LYS A 3 10.07 -11.07 -6.54
CA LYS A 3 9.28 -11.34 -5.34
C LYS A 3 8.10 -10.38 -5.27
N THR A 4 7.11 -10.73 -4.45
CA THR A 4 5.99 -9.86 -4.12
C THR A 4 6.08 -9.50 -2.64
N TYR A 5 6.09 -8.21 -2.34
CA TYR A 5 6.08 -7.68 -0.98
C TYR A 5 4.73 -7.04 -0.71
N VAL A 6 4.06 -7.46 0.36
CA VAL A 6 2.83 -6.82 0.83
C VAL A 6 3.21 -5.90 1.98
N LEU A 7 2.96 -4.60 1.86
CA LEU A 7 3.32 -3.63 2.89
C LEU A 7 2.12 -3.33 3.79
N ASP A 8 2.44 -3.12 5.06
CA ASP A 8 1.52 -2.63 6.08
C ASP A 8 1.55 -1.10 6.16
N THR A 9 0.52 -0.51 6.74
CA THR A 9 0.39 0.92 6.97
C THR A 9 1.54 1.47 7.82
N ASN A 10 1.96 0.73 8.85
CA ASN A 10 3.07 1.16 9.70
C ASN A 10 4.35 1.41 8.90
N VAL A 11 4.61 0.59 7.87
CA VAL A 11 5.80 0.76 7.02
C VAL A 11 5.73 2.09 6.28
N VAL A 12 4.60 2.40 5.64
CA VAL A 12 4.45 3.62 4.84
C VAL A 12 4.26 4.90 5.67
N LEU A 13 3.75 4.77 6.90
CA LEU A 13 3.63 5.90 7.84
C LEU A 13 4.96 6.24 8.51
N HIS A 14 5.85 5.28 8.72
CA HIS A 14 7.20 5.55 9.20
C HIS A 14 8.15 5.98 8.08
N ASP A 15 7.94 5.46 6.87
CA ASP A 15 8.75 5.81 5.70
C ASP A 15 7.88 5.86 4.42
N PRO A 16 7.47 7.07 3.97
CA PRO A 16 6.65 7.20 2.77
C PRO A 16 7.39 6.79 1.48
N LEU A 17 8.72 6.67 1.51
CA LEU A 17 9.51 6.22 0.37
C LEU A 17 9.74 4.70 0.39
N ALA A 18 9.22 3.97 1.38
CA ALA A 18 9.42 2.53 1.50
C ALA A 18 8.99 1.77 0.24
N VAL A 19 7.95 2.23 -0.46
CA VAL A 19 7.46 1.62 -1.71
C VAL A 19 8.52 1.53 -2.81
N TYR A 20 9.58 2.35 -2.77
CA TYR A 20 10.68 2.35 -3.73
C TYR A 20 11.90 1.54 -3.26
N LYS A 21 11.86 0.93 -2.07
CA LYS A 21 13.02 0.24 -1.48
C LYS A 21 13.11 -1.24 -1.80
N PHE A 22 12.25 -1.73 -2.69
CA PHE A 22 12.12 -3.15 -3.01
C PHE A 22 12.72 -3.52 -4.38
N GLU A 23 13.68 -2.74 -4.90
CA GLU A 23 14.38 -3.05 -6.17
C GLU A 23 13.38 -3.30 -7.33
N ASP A 24 13.61 -4.32 -8.16
CA ASP A 24 12.77 -4.65 -9.32
C ASP A 24 11.51 -5.46 -8.98
N ASN A 25 11.18 -5.58 -7.69
CA ASN A 25 10.11 -6.44 -7.19
C ASN A 25 8.74 -5.76 -7.22
N THR A 26 7.68 -6.57 -7.04
CA THR A 26 6.30 -6.08 -6.95
C THR A 26 5.98 -5.71 -5.52
N VAL A 27 5.57 -4.47 -5.30
CA VAL A 27 5.07 -3.94 -4.03
C VAL A 27 3.55 -3.89 -4.08
N VAL A 28 2.90 -4.42 -3.05
CA VAL A 28 1.46 -4.49 -2.94
C VAL A 28 1.01 -3.77 -1.68
N LEU A 29 0.13 -2.80 -1.86
CA LEU A 29 -0.58 -2.16 -0.76
C LEU A 29 -1.99 -2.75 -0.66
N PRO A 30 -2.34 -3.41 0.45
CA PRO A 30 -3.74 -3.71 0.75
C PRO A 30 -4.58 -2.43 0.74
N ILE A 31 -5.82 -2.49 0.24
CA ILE A 31 -6.71 -1.33 0.18
C ILE A 31 -6.91 -0.66 1.55
N PHE A 32 -6.87 -1.42 2.64
CA PHE A 32 -6.97 -0.92 4.02
C PHE A 32 -5.86 0.07 4.37
N VAL A 33 -4.65 -0.09 3.79
CA VAL A 33 -3.54 0.86 3.99
C VAL A 33 -3.92 2.25 3.49
N ILE A 34 -4.69 2.33 2.41
CA ILE A 34 -5.16 3.61 1.86
C ILE A 34 -6.14 4.28 2.83
N GLU A 35 -7.05 3.49 3.42
CA GLU A 35 -8.03 3.99 4.39
C GLU A 35 -7.35 4.53 5.64
N GLU A 36 -6.35 3.83 6.17
CA GLU A 36 -5.61 4.27 7.35
C GLU A 36 -4.76 5.51 7.06
N VAL A 37 -4.04 5.55 5.93
CA VAL A 37 -3.32 6.76 5.48
C VAL A 37 -4.28 7.97 5.44
N ASP A 38 -5.51 7.78 4.97
CA ASP A 38 -6.51 8.85 4.95
C ASP A 38 -6.97 9.32 6.33
N GLN A 39 -6.98 8.44 7.33
CA GLN A 39 -7.22 8.82 8.72
C GLN A 39 -6.05 9.65 9.28
N PHE A 40 -4.81 9.20 9.08
CA PHE A 40 -3.61 9.86 9.60
C PHE A 40 -3.34 11.24 8.97
N LYS A 41 -3.80 11.51 7.75
CA LYS A 41 -3.65 12.84 7.09
C LYS A 41 -4.19 14.01 7.91
N LYS A 42 -5.11 13.76 8.84
CA LYS A 42 -5.72 14.78 9.72
C LYS A 42 -4.82 15.16 10.89
N GLU A 43 -3.79 14.37 11.19
CA GLU A 43 -2.90 14.64 12.30
C GLU A 43 -1.86 15.71 11.97
N LEU A 44 -1.50 16.50 12.99
CA LEU A 44 -0.41 17.48 12.95
C LEU A 44 0.91 16.88 13.47
N SER A 45 1.05 15.56 13.39
CA SER A 45 2.22 14.79 13.80
C SER A 45 3.16 14.51 12.61
N GLU A 46 4.35 13.96 12.89
CA GLU A 46 5.23 13.41 11.86
C GLU A 46 4.55 12.30 11.06
N LEU A 47 3.78 11.43 11.74
CA LEU A 47 2.97 10.39 11.09
C LEU A 47 1.96 11.01 10.12
N GLY A 48 1.29 12.10 10.50
CA GLY A 48 0.40 12.83 9.60
C GLY A 48 1.12 13.47 8.42
N GLN A 49 2.35 13.96 8.62
CA GLN A 49 3.18 14.47 7.52
C GLN A 49 3.55 13.36 6.54
N ASN A 50 3.95 12.19 7.04
CA ASN A 50 4.28 11.02 6.23
C ASN A 50 3.04 10.48 5.50
N ALA A 51 1.88 10.41 6.16
CA ALA A 51 0.60 10.05 5.54
C ALA A 51 0.26 10.96 4.36
N ARG A 52 0.44 12.29 4.50
CA ARG A 52 0.27 13.24 3.39
C ARG A 52 1.31 13.01 2.28
N HIS A 53 2.53 12.61 2.62
CA HIS A 53 3.57 12.35 1.64
C HIS A 53 3.28 11.08 0.81
N ILE A 54 3.01 9.94 1.46
CA ILE A 54 2.64 8.71 0.74
C ILE A 54 1.37 8.91 -0.08
N SER A 55 0.37 9.65 0.43
CA SER A 55 -0.84 9.97 -0.35
C SER A 55 -0.52 10.70 -1.65
N ARG A 56 0.42 11.65 -1.66
CA ARG A 56 0.85 12.35 -2.89
C ARG A 56 1.55 11.41 -3.86
N ILE A 57 2.45 10.56 -3.35
CA ILE A 57 3.14 9.54 -4.15
C ILE A 57 2.11 8.63 -4.85
N LEU A 58 1.12 8.13 -4.12
CA LEU A 58 0.08 7.26 -4.67
C LEU A 58 -0.80 8.00 -5.69
N ASP A 59 -1.12 9.27 -5.46
CA ASP A 59 -1.84 10.10 -6.42
C ASP A 59 -1.05 10.34 -7.72
N GLU A 60 0.25 10.59 -7.62
CA GLU A 60 1.14 10.75 -8.78
C GLU A 60 1.24 9.46 -9.59
N LEU A 61 1.50 8.32 -8.94
CA LEU A 61 1.54 7.01 -9.59
C LEU A 61 0.20 6.67 -10.26
N ARG A 62 -0.92 6.95 -9.59
CA ARG A 62 -2.26 6.76 -10.15
C ARG A 62 -2.47 7.58 -11.42
N ASN A 63 -2.00 8.83 -11.44
CA ASN A 63 -2.13 9.70 -12.61
C ASN A 63 -1.25 9.25 -13.78
N GLN A 64 -0.09 8.65 -13.51
CA GLN A 64 0.80 8.09 -14.54
C GLN A 64 0.16 6.87 -15.23
N ASN A 65 -0.61 6.06 -14.51
CA ASN A 65 -1.17 4.80 -15.02
C ASN A 65 -2.65 4.85 -15.40
N GLY A 66 -3.12 5.97 -15.98
CA GLY A 66 -4.50 6.03 -16.47
C GLY A 66 -5.59 6.03 -15.38
N ARG A 67 -5.26 6.49 -14.17
CA ARG A 67 -6.12 6.68 -12.98
C ARG A 67 -6.38 5.44 -12.12
N THR A 68 -5.63 4.37 -12.31
CA THR A 68 -5.80 3.13 -11.55
C THR A 68 -4.49 2.64 -10.93
N LEU A 69 -4.59 2.04 -9.74
CA LEU A 69 -3.46 1.42 -9.03
C LEU A 69 -3.61 -0.11 -8.92
N ASP A 70 -4.76 -0.68 -9.26
CA ASP A 70 -5.04 -2.12 -9.13
C ASP A 70 -4.34 -2.97 -10.20
N GLN A 71 -4.09 -2.38 -11.38
CA GLN A 71 -3.41 -3.05 -12.50
C GLN A 71 -1.87 -3.05 -12.38
N GLY A 72 -1.34 -2.42 -11.34
CA GLY A 72 0.11 -2.22 -11.20
C GLY A 72 0.60 -0.99 -11.96
N VAL A 73 1.41 -0.19 -11.28
CA VAL A 73 2.08 0.98 -11.82
C VAL A 73 3.59 0.72 -11.81
N PRO A 74 4.26 0.79 -12.97
CA PRO A 74 5.70 0.68 -13.04
C PRO A 74 6.39 1.74 -12.18
N LEU A 75 7.32 1.32 -11.34
CA LEU A 75 8.18 2.21 -10.56
C LEU A 75 9.47 2.45 -11.36
N GLU A 76 9.44 3.42 -12.28
CA GLU A 76 10.54 3.67 -13.25
C GLU A 76 11.92 3.77 -12.59
N ALA A 77 12.00 4.38 -11.40
CA ALA A 77 13.26 4.55 -10.66
C ALA A 77 13.91 3.23 -10.21
N THR A 78 13.14 2.15 -10.09
CA THR A 78 13.57 0.88 -9.48
C THR A 78 13.42 -0.32 -10.42
N GLY A 79 12.62 -0.20 -11.48
CA GLY A 79 12.24 -1.32 -12.36
C GLY A 79 11.21 -2.28 -11.73
N GLY A 80 10.70 -1.94 -10.55
CA GLY A 80 9.62 -2.64 -9.86
C GLY A 80 8.23 -2.17 -10.29
N GLU A 81 7.22 -2.63 -9.56
CA GLU A 81 5.82 -2.26 -9.79
C GLU A 81 5.12 -2.07 -8.44
N LEU A 82 4.26 -1.05 -8.33
CA LEU A 82 3.37 -0.87 -7.20
C LEU A 82 1.93 -1.15 -7.61
N ARG A 83 1.22 -1.99 -6.85
CA ARG A 83 -0.23 -2.16 -7.02
C ARG A 83 -0.98 -2.03 -5.71
N VAL A 84 -2.23 -1.57 -5.79
CA VAL A 84 -3.18 -1.63 -4.68
C VAL A 84 -4.07 -2.85 -4.87
N ALA A 85 -4.12 -3.75 -3.90
CA ALA A 85 -4.93 -4.95 -3.98
C ALA A 85 -6.12 -4.89 -3.02
N VAL A 86 -7.26 -5.34 -3.53
CA VAL A 86 -8.51 -5.49 -2.78
C VAL A 86 -8.72 -6.98 -2.54
N PRO A 87 -8.98 -7.43 -1.30
CA PRO A 87 -9.28 -8.84 -1.04
C PRO A 87 -10.58 -9.25 -1.75
N ALA A 88 -10.64 -10.51 -2.20
CA ALA A 88 -11.81 -11.07 -2.89
C ALA A 88 -13.08 -11.02 -2.02
N GLU A 89 -12.92 -11.20 -0.71
CA GLU A 89 -13.97 -10.97 0.28
C GLU A 89 -13.58 -9.79 1.16
N MET A 90 -14.32 -8.68 0.99
CA MET A 90 -14.31 -7.59 1.96
C MET A 90 -14.91 -8.14 3.28
N PRO A 91 -14.15 -8.17 4.38
CA PRO A 91 -14.71 -8.55 5.65
C PRO A 91 -15.87 -7.64 6.00
N ARG A 92 -16.96 -8.22 6.51
CA ARG A 92 -18.11 -7.46 7.01
C ARG A 92 -17.71 -6.76 8.32
N ARG A 93 -16.96 -5.65 8.17
CA ARG A 93 -16.24 -4.88 9.20
C ARG A 93 -15.20 -5.68 9.96
N ALA A 94 -14.04 -5.07 10.21
CA ALA A 94 -13.05 -5.61 11.13
C ALA A 94 -13.70 -5.77 12.51
N ARG A 95 -14.00 -6.99 12.96
CA ARG A 95 -14.75 -7.26 14.21
C ARG A 95 -13.87 -7.30 15.46
N GLY A 96 -12.56 -7.11 15.34
CA GLY A 96 -11.68 -7.07 16.49
C GLY A 96 -10.20 -6.85 16.16
N PRO A 97 -9.36 -6.62 17.18
CA PRO A 97 -7.91 -6.52 17.02
C PRO A 97 -7.34 -7.82 16.44
N GLY A 98 -6.45 -7.70 15.44
CA GLY A 98 -5.80 -8.82 14.74
C GLY A 98 -6.46 -9.27 13.43
N GLU A 99 -7.64 -8.73 13.06
CA GLU A 99 -8.25 -9.05 11.78
C GLU A 99 -7.49 -8.46 10.59
N MET A 100 -6.92 -7.26 10.72
CA MET A 100 -6.08 -6.66 9.67
C MET A 100 -4.87 -7.53 9.34
N ASP A 101 -4.16 -8.04 10.35
CA ASP A 101 -3.02 -8.94 10.16
C ASP A 101 -3.43 -10.19 9.37
N ARG A 102 -4.60 -10.75 9.68
CA ARG A 102 -5.14 -11.90 8.95
C ARG A 102 -5.43 -11.57 7.48
N PHE A 103 -5.88 -10.35 7.17
CA PHE A 103 -6.07 -9.93 5.77
C PHE A 103 -4.76 -9.75 5.02
N ILE A 104 -3.77 -9.13 5.66
CA ILE A 104 -2.43 -8.97 5.07
C ILE A 104 -1.84 -10.35 4.76
N LEU A 105 -1.95 -11.30 5.70
CA LEU A 105 -1.50 -12.67 5.50
C LEU A 105 -2.28 -13.41 4.41
N GLN A 106 -3.62 -13.29 4.39
CA GLN A 106 -4.44 -13.91 3.35
C GLN A 106 -4.10 -13.38 1.97
N MET A 107 -3.96 -12.05 1.83
CA MET A 107 -3.51 -11.45 0.58
C MET A 107 -2.14 -11.96 0.15
N ALA A 108 -1.18 -12.07 1.07
CA ALA A 108 0.14 -12.62 0.74
C ALA A 108 0.05 -14.08 0.22
N LEU A 109 -0.90 -14.88 0.74
CA LEU A 109 -1.16 -16.23 0.26
C LEU A 109 -1.82 -16.25 -1.12
N ASP A 110 -2.78 -15.36 -1.37
CA ASP A 110 -3.52 -15.29 -2.64
C ASP A 110 -2.65 -14.79 -3.81
N LEU A 111 -1.56 -14.09 -3.50
CA LEU A 111 -0.64 -13.52 -4.49
C LEU A 111 0.56 -14.42 -4.83
N ARG A 112 0.57 -15.65 -4.31
CA ARG A 112 1.63 -16.64 -4.52
C ARG A 112 1.47 -17.39 -5.84
#